data_AF-A0A0Q8ZFW2-F1
#
_entry.id   AF-A0A0Q8ZFW2-F1
#
_cell.length_a   1.000
_cell.length_b   1.000
_cell.length_c   1.000
_cell.angle_alpha   90.00
_cell.angle_beta   90.00
_cell.angle_gamma   90.00
#
_symmetry.space_group_name_H-M   'P 1'
#
loop_
_entity.id
_entity.type
_entity.pdbx_description
1 polymer ?
#
loop_
_entity_poly.entity_id
_entity_poly.type
_entity_poly.pdbx_seq_one_letter_code
_entity_poly.pdbx_strand_id
1 'polypeptide(L)'
;MALGLNKDTKHTLVKLLAAVALIAVILGGFAACLFTVRSTDEATETNAGPALQGSFKVDIGPTATPDGKPVAGTARTETWVARSTCRGTECVATVAVVDPKNPSGPPSLSMVFDYIDGDWLTVREAPDKCKVGDAEVDVTGWTVISLRPRLDGSMSGEYTWATAPALCASKRAVNLSPTSGTGTGTQAADPAEEPPLRASPGAALWGTYTYTQTYPATGEVFPPHDYRATTHCLRTGDRCVTLMSTIDTNNLFVMQYGDRRFTASFPEGDAQCTDGIGKVRQSSRDELPLPQGPQNPIATLTGKSFQDYTGDCPAQVELDVRIQRTGD
;
A
#
# COMPACT_ATOMS: atom_id res chain seq x y z
N MET A 1 -26.01 19.22 56.02
CA MET A 1 -25.55 18.75 57.34
C MET A 1 -24.16 18.17 57.10
N ALA A 2 -23.04 18.92 57.14
CA ALA A 2 -22.44 19.68 58.26
C ALA A 2 -22.30 18.77 59.50
N LEU A 3 -21.17 18.51 60.16
CA LEU A 3 -19.79 19.06 60.26
C LEU A 3 -18.88 17.86 60.68
N GLY A 4 -17.56 17.78 60.51
CA GLY A 4 -16.49 18.77 60.69
C GLY A 4 -15.77 18.58 62.04
N LEU A 5 -14.43 18.74 62.03
CA LEU A 5 -13.47 19.02 63.14
C LEU A 5 -12.70 17.83 63.76
N ASN A 6 -11.44 17.93 64.24
CA ASN A 6 -10.27 18.83 64.05
C ASN A 6 -9.14 18.36 65.01
N LYS A 7 -7.86 18.72 64.70
CA LYS A 7 -6.70 19.15 65.56
C LYS A 7 -6.35 18.41 66.88
N ASP A 8 -5.12 18.33 67.41
CA ASP A 8 -3.79 18.97 67.32
C ASP A 8 -2.76 17.88 67.77
N THR A 9 -1.42 17.91 67.61
CA THR A 9 -0.48 18.79 68.36
C THR A 9 1.00 18.32 68.18
N LYS A 10 1.93 19.25 67.89
CA LYS A 10 3.40 19.29 68.21
C LYS A 10 4.37 18.31 67.48
N HIS A 11 5.60 18.62 67.07
CA HIS A 11 6.52 19.77 67.26
C HIS A 11 7.74 19.63 66.30
N THR A 12 8.20 20.74 65.66
CA THR A 12 9.61 21.08 65.25
C THR A 12 10.37 20.16 64.26
N LEU A 13 11.20 20.60 63.29
CA LEU A 13 12.29 21.58 63.33
C LEU A 13 12.84 21.87 61.88
N VAL A 14 13.05 23.14 61.54
CA VAL A 14 14.17 23.74 60.73
C VAL A 14 14.26 23.60 59.19
N LYS A 15 14.02 24.75 58.52
CA LYS A 15 14.79 25.50 57.47
C LYS A 15 15.35 24.72 56.25
N LEU A 16 15.29 25.14 54.97
CA LEU A 16 15.55 26.46 54.34
C LEU A 16 15.07 26.48 52.84
N LEU A 17 14.44 27.59 52.43
CA LEU A 17 14.40 28.31 51.10
C LEU A 17 14.18 27.51 49.78
N ALA A 18 13.09 27.66 48.99
CA ALA A 18 12.43 28.82 48.36
C ALA A 18 13.35 29.60 47.39
N ALA A 19 13.20 29.48 46.06
CA ALA A 19 12.36 30.34 45.17
C ALA A 19 13.00 31.74 44.94
N VAL A 20 12.99 32.44 43.81
CA VAL A 20 12.34 32.40 42.49
C VAL A 20 12.89 33.61 41.68
N ALA A 21 12.75 33.59 40.34
CA ALA A 21 12.62 34.73 39.39
C ALA A 21 13.79 35.71 39.08
N LEU A 22 14.07 35.78 37.76
CA LEU A 22 13.94 36.94 36.85
C LEU A 22 14.49 38.32 37.30
N ILE A 23 15.40 38.93 36.50
CA ILE A 23 15.32 40.30 35.94
C ILE A 23 16.65 40.74 35.26
N ALA A 24 16.48 41.33 34.07
CA ALA A 24 17.20 42.41 33.34
C ALA A 24 18.70 42.41 32.95
N VAL A 25 18.89 42.48 31.61
CA VAL A 25 19.55 43.51 30.76
C VAL A 25 20.82 44.25 31.24
N ILE A 26 21.85 44.31 30.36
CA ILE A 26 22.59 45.50 29.84
C ILE A 26 24.13 45.30 29.70
N LEU A 27 24.61 45.50 28.46
CA LEU A 27 25.91 45.98 27.94
C LEU A 27 27.21 45.17 28.09
N GLY A 28 27.84 44.94 26.93
CA GLY A 28 29.26 44.64 26.78
C GLY A 28 29.62 44.38 25.33
N GLY A 29 29.86 45.44 24.54
CA GLY A 29 30.30 45.33 23.15
C GLY A 29 31.74 44.82 23.02
N PHE A 30 32.02 44.12 21.93
CA PHE A 30 33.36 44.03 21.35
C PHE A 30 33.26 43.99 19.82
N ALA A 31 34.25 44.63 19.20
CA ALA A 31 34.29 45.11 17.83
C ALA A 31 34.49 44.02 16.76
N ALA A 32 34.22 44.46 15.53
CA ALA A 32 34.38 43.81 14.23
C ALA A 32 35.64 42.95 14.04
N CYS A 33 35.46 41.83 13.33
CA CYS A 33 36.39 41.37 12.30
C CYS A 33 35.61 40.89 11.09
N LEU A 34 35.72 41.66 10.01
CA LEU A 34 35.26 41.35 8.67
C LEU A 34 36.12 40.19 8.13
N PHE A 35 35.51 39.04 7.82
CA PHE A 35 36.07 38.09 6.86
C PHE A 35 35.02 37.82 5.80
N THR A 36 35.19 38.49 4.66
CA THR A 36 34.53 38.18 3.40
C THR A 36 35.07 36.84 2.89
N VAL A 37 34.35 35.75 3.14
CA VAL A 37 34.53 34.53 2.34
C VAL A 37 33.52 34.60 1.21
N ARG A 38 34.00 34.97 0.02
CA ARG A 38 33.35 34.64 -1.24
C ARG A 38 33.46 33.13 -1.40
N SER A 39 32.43 32.39 -1.01
CA SER A 39 32.18 31.07 -1.56
C SER A 39 31.41 31.27 -2.86
N THR A 40 32.11 31.26 -3.98
CA THR A 40 31.51 30.85 -5.25
C THR A 40 31.31 29.36 -5.18
N ASP A 41 30.26 28.93 -4.49
CA ASP A 41 29.66 27.62 -4.75
C ASP A 41 28.64 27.85 -5.86
N GLU A 42 28.94 27.32 -7.04
CA GLU A 42 27.88 26.91 -7.97
C GLU A 42 26.95 26.01 -7.16
N ALA A 43 25.74 26.50 -6.90
CA ALA A 43 24.65 25.71 -6.36
C ALA A 43 24.37 24.57 -7.36
N THR A 44 25.05 23.46 -7.17
CA THR A 44 24.54 22.16 -7.59
C THR A 44 23.22 22.03 -6.83
N GLU A 45 22.09 21.97 -7.52
CA GLU A 45 20.80 21.69 -6.90
C GLU A 45 20.93 20.42 -6.06
N THR A 46 21.10 20.59 -4.75
CA THR A 46 21.05 19.49 -3.81
C THR A 46 19.64 18.93 -3.91
N ASN A 47 19.50 17.70 -4.44
CA ASN A 47 18.28 16.91 -4.37
C ASN A 47 17.89 16.73 -2.89
N ALA A 48 17.23 17.71 -2.28
CA ALA A 48 16.81 17.71 -0.88
C ALA A 48 15.50 16.94 -0.70
N GLY A 49 15.44 15.72 -1.27
CA GLY A 49 14.34 14.78 -1.13
C GLY A 49 14.82 13.47 -0.47
N PRO A 50 13.89 12.59 -0.09
CA PRO A 50 14.25 11.25 0.39
C PRO A 50 14.96 10.53 -0.73
N ALA A 51 16.12 9.93 -0.47
CA ALA A 51 16.93 9.30 -1.51
C ALA A 51 16.68 7.79 -1.58
N LEU A 52 16.25 7.29 -2.74
CA LEU A 52 16.33 5.88 -3.12
C LEU A 52 17.47 5.74 -4.15
N GLN A 53 18.69 5.79 -3.64
CA GLN A 53 19.89 5.99 -4.44
C GLN A 53 21.01 5.03 -4.00
N GLY A 54 21.65 4.39 -4.98
CA GLY A 54 22.80 3.51 -4.75
C GLY A 54 22.42 2.02 -4.79
N SER A 55 23.30 1.19 -4.24
CA SER A 55 23.14 -0.27 -4.21
C SER A 55 22.63 -0.73 -2.83
N PHE A 56 21.67 -1.63 -2.81
CA PHE A 56 21.03 -2.15 -1.61
C PHE A 56 21.08 -3.68 -1.59
N LYS A 57 21.36 -4.23 -0.41
CA LYS A 57 20.96 -5.59 -0.07
C LYS A 57 19.48 -5.54 0.33
N VAL A 58 18.67 -6.34 -0.34
CA VAL A 58 17.22 -6.36 -0.12
C VAL A 58 16.82 -7.69 0.49
N ASP A 59 16.37 -7.65 1.74
CA ASP A 59 15.89 -8.82 2.45
C ASP A 59 14.36 -8.85 2.41
N ILE A 60 13.82 -9.84 1.71
CA ILE A 60 12.38 -10.06 1.57
C ILE A 60 12.00 -11.24 2.47
N GLY A 61 11.27 -10.94 3.55
CA GLY A 61 10.85 -11.91 4.57
C GLY A 61 9.99 -13.04 4.01
N PRO A 62 9.72 -14.11 4.76
CA PRO A 62 8.96 -15.26 4.26
C PRO A 62 7.52 -14.88 3.89
N THR A 63 6.87 -15.66 3.04
CA THR A 63 5.41 -15.63 2.90
C THR A 63 4.77 -16.10 4.20
N ALA A 64 3.53 -15.69 4.46
CA ALA A 64 2.74 -16.18 5.59
C ALA A 64 1.59 -17.07 5.11
N THR A 65 1.20 -18.05 5.92
CA THR A 65 -0.06 -18.78 5.79
C THR A 65 -1.26 -17.88 6.13
N PRO A 66 -2.50 -18.29 5.82
CA PRO A 66 -3.69 -17.51 6.20
C PRO A 66 -3.82 -17.23 7.70
N ASP A 67 -3.31 -18.12 8.58
CA ASP A 67 -3.25 -17.92 10.03
C ASP A 67 -2.01 -17.09 10.48
N GLY A 68 -1.30 -16.48 9.54
CA GLY A 68 -0.19 -15.55 9.79
C GLY A 68 1.15 -16.21 10.10
N LYS A 69 1.29 -17.53 9.96
CA LYS A 69 2.55 -18.24 10.26
C LYS A 69 3.52 -18.15 9.08
N PRO A 70 4.80 -17.86 9.32
CA PRO A 70 5.79 -17.80 8.25
C PRO A 70 6.00 -19.19 7.62
N VAL A 71 6.06 -19.23 6.28
CA VAL A 71 6.39 -20.42 5.50
C VAL A 71 7.90 -20.51 5.33
N ALA A 72 8.51 -21.55 5.91
CA ALA A 72 9.95 -21.76 5.85
C ALA A 72 10.47 -21.87 4.40
N GLY A 73 11.68 -21.35 4.15
CA GLY A 73 12.35 -21.43 2.84
C GLY A 73 11.85 -20.46 1.77
N THR A 74 10.84 -19.62 2.06
CA THR A 74 10.29 -18.65 1.11
C THR A 74 10.92 -17.27 1.18
N ALA A 75 11.66 -16.98 2.26
CA ALA A 75 12.44 -15.76 2.41
C ALA A 75 13.58 -15.74 1.39
N ARG A 76 13.92 -14.55 0.88
CA ARG A 76 14.97 -14.40 -0.13
C ARG A 76 15.70 -13.07 0.01
N THR A 77 16.91 -13.03 -0.53
CA THR A 77 17.71 -11.82 -0.63
C THR A 77 17.93 -11.47 -2.09
N GLU A 78 17.83 -10.19 -2.42
CA GLU A 78 18.09 -9.63 -3.74
C GLU A 78 19.13 -8.49 -3.62
N THR A 79 19.71 -8.10 -4.75
CA THR A 79 20.52 -6.87 -4.84
C THR A 79 19.80 -5.91 -5.78
N TRP A 80 19.55 -4.69 -5.30
CA TRP A 80 18.91 -3.64 -6.08
C TRP A 80 19.88 -2.48 -6.29
N VAL A 81 19.90 -1.93 -7.50
CA VAL A 81 20.58 -0.67 -7.82
C VAL A 81 19.52 0.35 -8.11
N ALA A 82 19.57 1.50 -7.45
CA ALA A 82 18.55 2.54 -7.57
C ALA A 82 19.17 3.90 -7.94
N ARG A 83 18.41 4.67 -8.70
CA ARG A 83 18.66 6.09 -8.98
C ARG A 83 17.38 6.86 -8.72
N SER A 84 17.48 7.99 -8.04
CA SER A 84 16.32 8.86 -7.75
C SER A 84 16.61 10.31 -8.12
N THR A 85 15.57 11.04 -8.53
CA THR A 85 15.61 12.49 -8.76
C THR A 85 14.30 13.11 -8.29
N CYS A 86 14.35 14.38 -7.89
CA CYS A 86 13.16 15.13 -7.49
C CYS A 86 12.97 16.33 -8.41
N ARG A 87 11.74 16.52 -8.88
CA ARG A 87 11.28 17.71 -9.61
C ARG A 87 10.36 18.49 -8.67
N GLY A 88 10.93 19.39 -7.88
CA GLY A 88 10.20 20.03 -6.78
C GLY A 88 9.91 19.04 -5.65
N THR A 89 8.63 18.85 -5.29
CA THR A 89 8.21 17.89 -4.24
C THR A 89 7.95 16.48 -4.77
N GLU A 90 7.91 16.30 -6.09
CA GLU A 90 7.67 15.00 -6.72
C GLU A 90 9.01 14.30 -6.94
N CYS A 91 9.22 13.16 -6.28
CA CYS A 91 10.41 12.35 -6.47
C CYS A 91 10.07 11.03 -7.15
N VAL A 92 10.93 10.63 -8.08
CA VAL A 92 10.84 9.37 -8.82
C VAL A 92 12.17 8.63 -8.72
N ALA A 93 12.10 7.30 -8.61
CA ALA A 93 13.25 6.44 -8.57
C ALA A 93 13.10 5.26 -9.51
N THR A 94 14.11 5.01 -10.33
CA THR A 94 14.24 3.79 -11.13
C THR A 94 15.09 2.79 -10.36
N VAL A 95 14.63 1.54 -10.29
CA VAL A 95 15.29 0.44 -9.59
C VAL A 95 15.55 -0.71 -10.56
N ALA A 96 16.78 -1.19 -10.56
CA ALA A 96 17.24 -2.36 -11.31
C ALA A 96 17.52 -3.51 -10.32
N VAL A 97 16.79 -4.61 -10.47
CA VAL A 97 17.08 -5.86 -9.74
C VAL A 97 18.19 -6.60 -10.46
N VAL A 98 19.28 -6.87 -9.75
CA VAL A 98 20.48 -7.51 -10.30
C VAL A 98 20.20 -9.00 -10.51
N ASP A 99 20.54 -9.53 -11.70
CA ASP A 99 20.55 -10.98 -11.91
C ASP A 99 21.79 -11.59 -11.21
N PRO A 100 21.63 -12.46 -10.20
CA PRO A 100 22.76 -13.08 -9.53
C PRO A 100 23.60 -13.97 -10.45
N LYS A 101 23.03 -14.47 -11.55
CA LYS A 101 23.76 -15.28 -12.56
C LYS A 101 24.54 -14.42 -13.54
N ASN A 102 24.17 -13.14 -13.70
CA ASN A 102 24.85 -12.19 -14.56
C ASN A 102 24.87 -10.76 -13.95
N PRO A 103 25.67 -10.51 -12.89
CA PRO A 103 25.61 -9.24 -12.14
C PRO A 103 26.04 -7.98 -12.92
N SER A 104 26.65 -8.17 -14.09
CA SER A 104 27.06 -7.09 -15.01
C SER A 104 26.18 -6.99 -16.25
N GLY A 105 25.15 -7.83 -16.36
CA GLY A 105 24.21 -7.85 -17.47
C GLY A 105 23.02 -6.91 -17.29
N PRO A 106 22.00 -7.05 -18.17
CA PRO A 106 20.72 -6.37 -17.99
C PRO A 106 20.06 -6.78 -16.67
N PRO A 107 19.27 -5.87 -16.05
CA PRO A 107 18.52 -6.21 -14.84
C PRO A 107 17.51 -7.33 -15.11
N SER A 108 17.32 -8.21 -14.12
CA SER A 108 16.28 -9.24 -14.18
C SER A 108 14.86 -8.66 -14.07
N LEU A 109 14.74 -7.49 -13.43
CA LEU A 109 13.53 -6.69 -13.34
C LEU A 109 13.90 -5.22 -13.22
N SER A 110 13.18 -4.36 -13.94
CA SER A 110 13.20 -2.91 -13.74
C SER A 110 11.89 -2.46 -13.12
N MET A 111 11.97 -1.57 -12.13
CA MET A 111 10.82 -1.00 -11.44
C MET A 111 10.96 0.52 -11.37
N VAL A 112 9.83 1.20 -11.22
CA VAL A 112 9.82 2.64 -10.95
C VAL A 112 8.98 2.90 -9.72
N PHE A 113 9.55 3.65 -8.79
CA PHE A 113 8.93 4.06 -7.55
C PHE A 113 8.65 5.56 -7.60
N ASP A 114 7.47 5.97 -7.13
CA ASP A 114 7.13 7.37 -6.88
C ASP A 114 7.11 7.60 -5.37
N TYR A 115 7.59 8.76 -4.93
CA TYR A 115 7.52 9.14 -3.52
C TYR A 115 6.17 9.79 -3.21
N ILE A 116 5.34 9.08 -2.44
CA ILE A 116 3.96 9.45 -2.16
C ILE A 116 3.72 9.32 -0.64
N ASP A 117 3.21 10.37 -0.02
CA ASP A 117 2.80 10.39 1.40
C ASP A 117 3.85 9.87 2.39
N GLY A 118 5.13 10.10 2.09
CA GLY A 118 6.24 9.73 2.97
C GLY A 118 6.94 8.42 2.61
N ASP A 119 6.38 7.64 1.68
CA ASP A 119 6.87 6.33 1.29
C ASP A 119 7.18 6.25 -0.22
N TRP A 120 8.18 5.46 -0.59
CA TRP A 120 8.42 5.08 -1.98
C TRP A 120 7.47 3.95 -2.36
N LEU A 121 6.62 4.16 -3.36
CA LEU A 121 5.62 3.21 -3.80
C LEU A 121 5.88 2.78 -5.24
N THR A 122 5.86 1.47 -5.50
CA THR A 122 5.73 0.93 -6.86
C THR A 122 4.53 0.01 -6.96
N VAL A 123 3.86 0.06 -8.10
CA VAL A 123 2.72 -0.79 -8.45
C VAL A 123 3.01 -1.39 -9.82
N ARG A 124 2.95 -2.71 -9.92
CA ARG A 124 3.18 -3.44 -11.16
C ARG A 124 2.07 -4.45 -11.38
N GLU A 125 1.62 -4.52 -12.61
CA GLU A 125 0.73 -5.55 -13.11
C GLU A 125 1.49 -6.45 -14.08
N ALA A 126 1.25 -7.76 -14.01
CA ALA A 126 1.70 -8.70 -15.03
C ALA A 126 0.81 -9.95 -15.09
N PRO A 127 0.72 -10.64 -16.23
CA PRO A 127 0.23 -12.01 -16.26
C PRO A 127 1.04 -12.88 -15.30
N ASP A 128 0.34 -13.74 -14.57
CA ASP A 128 0.95 -14.62 -13.56
C ASP A 128 0.14 -15.91 -13.44
N LYS A 129 0.60 -16.83 -12.59
CA LYS A 129 -0.10 -18.06 -12.25
C LYS A 129 -0.30 -18.19 -10.75
N CYS A 130 -1.46 -18.69 -10.36
CA CYS A 130 -1.78 -19.03 -8.98
C CYS A 130 -2.02 -20.54 -8.86
N LYS A 131 -1.38 -21.18 -7.89
CA LYS A 131 -1.63 -22.59 -7.59
C LYS A 131 -2.83 -22.73 -6.66
N VAL A 132 -3.89 -23.38 -7.12
CA VAL A 132 -5.13 -23.62 -6.39
C VAL A 132 -5.34 -25.13 -6.28
N GLY A 133 -5.09 -25.69 -5.09
CA GLY A 133 -4.99 -27.15 -4.93
C GLY A 133 -3.85 -27.71 -5.77
N ASP A 134 -4.17 -28.65 -6.67
CA ASP A 134 -3.19 -29.25 -7.59
C ASP A 134 -3.15 -28.58 -8.97
N ALA A 135 -4.00 -27.57 -9.22
CA ALA A 135 -4.07 -26.87 -10.50
C ALA A 135 -3.28 -25.56 -10.49
N GLU A 136 -2.68 -25.21 -11.62
CA GLU A 136 -2.24 -23.84 -11.92
C GLU A 136 -3.32 -23.10 -12.69
N VAL A 137 -3.67 -21.90 -12.24
CA VAL A 137 -4.66 -21.02 -12.85
C VAL A 137 -3.98 -19.76 -13.34
N ASP A 138 -4.20 -19.37 -14.59
CA ASP A 138 -3.73 -18.09 -15.13
C ASP A 138 -4.51 -16.94 -14.48
N VAL A 139 -3.78 -15.92 -14.05
CA VAL A 139 -4.31 -14.78 -13.31
C VAL A 139 -3.63 -13.48 -13.73
N THR A 140 -4.24 -12.36 -13.34
CA THR A 140 -3.54 -11.07 -13.34
C THR A 140 -2.86 -10.89 -11.98
N GLY A 141 -1.54 -10.86 -11.95
CA GLY A 141 -0.73 -10.61 -10.76
C GLY A 141 -0.49 -9.11 -10.56
N TRP A 142 -0.69 -8.66 -9.32
CA TRP A 142 -0.46 -7.30 -8.88
C TRP A 142 0.61 -7.30 -7.78
N THR A 143 1.70 -6.59 -8.01
CA THR A 143 2.74 -6.35 -7.01
C THR A 143 2.68 -4.91 -6.56
N VAL A 144 2.60 -4.70 -5.25
CA VAL A 144 2.67 -3.40 -4.59
C VAL A 144 3.83 -3.44 -3.60
N ILE A 145 4.80 -2.54 -3.74
CA ILE A 145 5.89 -2.41 -2.77
C ILE A 145 5.89 -0.98 -2.23
N SER A 146 5.74 -0.84 -0.92
CA SER A 146 5.89 0.43 -0.21
C SER A 146 7.14 0.38 0.67
N LEU A 147 7.96 1.41 0.61
CA LEU A 147 9.23 1.52 1.32
C LEU A 147 9.33 2.85 2.05
N ARG A 148 9.44 2.80 3.37
CA ARG A 148 9.70 3.97 4.19
C ARG A 148 11.20 4.24 4.29
N PRO A 149 11.68 5.42 3.88
CA PRO A 149 13.06 5.83 4.11
C PRO A 149 13.36 5.98 5.60
N ARG A 150 14.60 5.69 5.99
CA ARG A 150 15.13 5.92 7.35
C ARG A 150 16.34 6.85 7.29
N LEU A 151 16.66 7.48 8.43
CA LEU A 151 17.74 8.46 8.53
C LEU A 151 19.14 7.88 8.24
N ASP A 152 19.32 6.58 8.42
CA ASP A 152 20.57 5.87 8.13
C ASP A 152 20.71 5.46 6.65
N GLY A 153 19.78 5.88 5.79
CA GLY A 153 19.72 5.52 4.37
C GLY A 153 19.13 4.13 4.11
N SER A 154 18.82 3.35 5.14
CA SER A 154 18.07 2.11 4.99
C SER A 154 16.59 2.37 4.70
N MET A 155 15.90 1.35 4.22
CA MET A 155 14.45 1.41 4.05
C MET A 155 13.78 0.17 4.60
N SER A 156 12.53 0.33 5.00
CA SER A 156 11.69 -0.79 5.39
C SER A 156 10.27 -0.59 4.93
N GLY A 157 9.61 -1.67 4.58
CA GLY A 157 8.19 -1.63 4.35
C GLY A 157 7.65 -2.99 3.96
N GLU A 158 6.81 -3.00 2.94
CA GLU A 158 5.97 -4.13 2.63
C GLU A 158 5.99 -4.44 1.14
N TYR A 159 6.08 -5.73 0.84
CA TYR A 159 5.86 -6.32 -0.47
C TYR A 159 4.52 -7.06 -0.41
N THR A 160 3.54 -6.59 -1.16
CA THR A 160 2.24 -7.23 -1.31
C THR A 160 2.12 -7.76 -2.74
N TRP A 161 1.75 -9.03 -2.86
CA TRP A 161 1.36 -9.64 -4.12
C TRP A 161 -0.06 -10.18 -3.99
N ALA A 162 -0.92 -9.83 -4.93
CA ALA A 162 -2.30 -10.28 -4.97
C ALA A 162 -2.68 -10.61 -6.41
N THR A 163 -3.72 -11.42 -6.57
CA THR A 163 -4.19 -11.85 -7.88
C THR A 163 -5.61 -11.36 -8.12
N ALA A 164 -5.95 -11.11 -9.37
CA ALA A 164 -7.33 -10.93 -9.82
C ALA A 164 -7.64 -12.04 -10.86
N PRO A 165 -8.61 -12.95 -10.61
CA PRO A 165 -9.43 -13.09 -9.39
C PRO A 165 -8.60 -13.36 -8.12
N ALA A 166 -9.17 -13.08 -6.95
CA ALA A 166 -8.50 -13.17 -5.64
C ALA A 166 -8.25 -14.63 -5.17
N LEU A 167 -7.43 -15.37 -5.91
CA LEU A 167 -7.11 -16.78 -5.65
C LEU A 167 -5.88 -16.94 -4.76
N CYS A 168 -4.87 -16.13 -5.00
CA CYS A 168 -3.61 -16.10 -4.27
C CYS A 168 -3.31 -14.67 -3.81
N ALA A 169 -2.77 -14.56 -2.59
CA ALA A 169 -2.20 -13.32 -2.10
C ALA A 169 -1.12 -13.61 -1.06
N SER A 170 -0.15 -12.72 -0.95
CA SER A 170 0.86 -12.74 0.10
C SER A 170 1.31 -11.32 0.44
N LYS A 171 1.63 -11.12 1.72
CA LYS A 171 2.21 -9.89 2.24
C LYS A 171 3.50 -10.26 2.96
N ARG A 172 4.57 -9.53 2.69
CA ARG A 172 5.93 -9.83 3.15
C ARG A 172 6.61 -8.55 3.62
N ALA A 173 7.35 -8.61 4.71
CA ALA A 173 8.24 -7.51 5.08
C ALA A 173 9.38 -7.42 4.06
N VAL A 174 9.77 -6.20 3.68
CA VAL A 174 10.94 -5.92 2.85
C VAL A 174 11.83 -4.90 3.55
N ASN A 175 13.13 -5.16 3.59
CA ASN A 175 14.11 -4.26 4.18
C ASN A 175 15.28 -4.06 3.22
N LEU A 176 15.67 -2.81 3.01
CA LEU A 176 16.79 -2.43 2.15
C LEU A 176 17.90 -1.90 3.05
N SER A 177 19.07 -2.54 2.99
CA SER A 177 20.28 -2.08 3.66
C SER A 177 21.24 -1.51 2.60
N PRO A 178 21.72 -0.25 2.74
CA PRO A 178 22.72 0.29 1.83
C PRO A 178 23.97 -0.58 1.83
N THR A 179 24.56 -0.75 0.66
CA THR A 179 25.81 -1.49 0.50
C THR A 179 26.92 -0.53 0.07
N SER A 180 28.12 -0.71 0.62
CA SER A 180 29.31 0.00 0.17
C SER A 180 30.03 -0.84 -0.89
N GLY A 181 30.31 -0.25 -2.06
CA GLY A 181 31.16 -0.87 -3.10
C GLY A 181 30.61 -0.76 -4.53
N THR A 182 31.50 -0.98 -5.51
CA THR A 182 31.25 -0.96 -6.96
C THR A 182 30.83 -2.34 -7.50
N GLY A 183 30.03 -3.09 -6.72
CA GLY A 183 29.88 -4.54 -6.87
C GLY A 183 29.07 -5.05 -8.07
N THR A 184 28.45 -4.18 -8.86
CA THR A 184 27.57 -4.59 -9.97
C THR A 184 27.77 -3.69 -11.18
N GLY A 185 27.92 -4.30 -12.37
CA GLY A 185 27.87 -3.56 -13.64
C GLY A 185 26.45 -3.17 -14.06
N THR A 186 25.44 -3.76 -13.43
CA THR A 186 24.02 -3.41 -13.62
C THR A 186 23.78 -1.94 -13.25
N GLN A 187 23.07 -1.21 -14.10
CA GLN A 187 22.68 0.18 -13.85
C GLN A 187 21.15 0.32 -13.90
N ALA A 188 20.61 1.17 -13.03
CA ALA A 188 19.24 1.64 -13.16
C ALA A 188 19.15 2.69 -14.29
N ALA A 189 17.99 2.74 -14.94
CA ALA A 189 17.67 3.76 -15.93
C ALA A 189 17.79 5.18 -15.35
N ASP A 190 17.71 6.21 -16.20
CA ASP A 190 17.68 7.57 -15.70
C ASP A 190 16.27 7.94 -15.20
N PRO A 191 16.08 8.23 -13.90
CA PRO A 191 14.76 8.60 -13.38
C PRO A 191 14.26 9.94 -13.95
N ALA A 192 15.14 10.78 -14.51
CA ALA A 192 14.74 12.01 -15.19
C ALA A 192 14.11 11.77 -16.58
N GLU A 193 14.16 10.56 -17.12
CA GLU A 193 13.47 10.18 -18.35
C GLU A 193 12.08 9.58 -18.08
N GLU A 194 11.75 9.34 -16.81
CA GLU A 194 10.46 8.78 -16.44
C GLU A 194 9.34 9.81 -16.64
N PRO A 195 8.21 9.39 -17.25
CA PRO A 195 7.02 10.22 -17.34
C PRO A 195 6.51 10.61 -15.95
N PRO A 196 5.85 11.79 -15.82
CA PRO A 196 5.18 12.16 -14.58
C PRO A 196 4.09 11.16 -14.18
N LEU A 197 3.94 10.96 -12.87
CA LEU A 197 2.84 10.17 -12.30
C LEU A 197 1.50 10.80 -12.68
N ARG A 198 0.54 9.97 -13.13
CA ARG A 198 -0.80 10.42 -13.48
C ARG A 198 -1.79 10.08 -12.37
N ALA A 199 -2.56 11.08 -11.95
CA ALA A 199 -3.67 10.87 -11.02
C ALA A 199 -4.72 9.93 -11.65
N SER A 200 -5.31 9.07 -10.82
CA SER A 200 -6.39 8.17 -11.21
C SER A 200 -7.64 8.42 -10.37
N PRO A 201 -8.83 8.53 -10.99
CA PRO A 201 -10.08 8.48 -10.24
C PRO A 201 -10.26 7.17 -9.46
N GLY A 202 -9.63 6.08 -9.92
CA GLY A 202 -9.65 4.79 -9.23
C GLY A 202 -9.03 4.86 -7.83
N ALA A 203 -8.02 5.72 -7.64
CA ALA A 203 -7.31 5.89 -6.37
C ALA A 203 -8.21 6.33 -5.21
N ALA A 204 -9.40 6.87 -5.50
CA ALA A 204 -10.33 7.36 -4.50
C ALA A 204 -11.08 6.26 -3.71
N LEU A 205 -10.95 4.98 -4.07
CA LEU A 205 -11.56 3.89 -3.30
C LEU A 205 -10.67 3.44 -2.13
N TRP A 206 -10.80 4.11 -0.98
CA TRP A 206 -10.07 3.78 0.25
C TRP A 206 -10.87 4.12 1.52
N GLY A 207 -10.55 3.45 2.63
CA GLY A 207 -11.29 3.50 3.90
C GLY A 207 -12.10 2.23 4.18
N THR A 208 -13.05 2.31 5.09
CA THR A 208 -13.94 1.20 5.45
C THR A 208 -15.26 1.28 4.68
N TYR A 209 -15.72 0.15 4.12
CA TYR A 209 -16.93 0.06 3.29
C TYR A 209 -17.78 -1.16 3.66
N THR A 210 -19.09 -0.99 3.52
CA THR A 210 -20.06 -2.10 3.54
C THR A 210 -20.44 -2.46 2.11
N TYR A 211 -20.22 -3.72 1.75
CA TYR A 211 -20.67 -4.36 0.52
C TYR A 211 -22.05 -4.98 0.74
N THR A 212 -22.98 -4.73 -0.17
CA THR A 212 -24.34 -5.28 -0.12
C THR A 212 -24.77 -5.72 -1.51
N GLN A 213 -25.40 -6.89 -1.56
CA GLN A 213 -26.08 -7.41 -2.75
C GLN A 213 -27.59 -7.40 -2.52
N THR A 214 -28.35 -7.09 -3.56
CA THR A 214 -29.81 -7.09 -3.52
C THR A 214 -30.37 -7.76 -4.76
N TYR A 215 -31.36 -8.62 -4.58
CA TYR A 215 -32.09 -9.25 -5.66
C TYR A 215 -33.12 -8.25 -6.19
N PRO A 216 -32.97 -7.72 -7.42
CA PRO A 216 -33.79 -6.59 -7.88
C PRO A 216 -35.27 -6.94 -8.03
N ALA A 217 -35.59 -8.21 -8.34
CA ALA A 217 -36.96 -8.67 -8.55
C ALA A 217 -37.78 -8.79 -7.25
N THR A 218 -37.14 -9.14 -6.14
CA THR A 218 -37.82 -9.39 -4.85
C THR A 218 -37.51 -8.31 -3.81
N GLY A 219 -36.45 -7.53 -4.00
CA GLY A 219 -35.92 -6.61 -3.00
C GLY A 219 -35.20 -7.31 -1.85
N GLU A 220 -34.96 -8.64 -1.95
CA GLU A 220 -34.23 -9.39 -0.93
C GLU A 220 -32.78 -8.92 -0.85
N VAL A 221 -32.32 -8.63 0.37
CA VAL A 221 -30.96 -8.14 0.64
C VAL A 221 -30.16 -9.27 1.26
N PHE A 222 -29.03 -9.59 0.63
CA PHE A 222 -28.09 -10.57 1.17
C PHE A 222 -27.34 -10.00 2.38
N PRO A 223 -26.88 -10.85 3.32
CA PRO A 223 -26.07 -10.41 4.44
C PRO A 223 -24.90 -9.51 3.99
N PRO A 224 -24.75 -8.30 4.54
CA PRO A 224 -23.70 -7.39 4.14
C PRO A 224 -22.34 -7.84 4.66
N HIS A 225 -21.28 -7.38 3.98
CA HIS A 225 -19.89 -7.64 4.36
C HIS A 225 -19.13 -6.34 4.50
N ASP A 226 -18.38 -6.19 5.59
CA ASP A 226 -17.54 -5.01 5.82
C ASP A 226 -16.09 -5.29 5.43
N TYR A 227 -15.51 -4.33 4.69
CA TYR A 227 -14.17 -4.40 4.15
C TYR A 227 -13.39 -3.11 4.44
N ARG A 228 -12.08 -3.26 4.70
CA ARG A 228 -11.12 -2.16 4.59
C ARG A 228 -10.52 -2.17 3.20
N ALA A 229 -10.69 -1.08 2.47
CA ALA A 229 -10.20 -0.90 1.12
C ALA A 229 -8.93 -0.03 1.09
N THR A 230 -7.97 -0.44 0.28
CA THR A 230 -6.81 0.38 -0.11
C THR A 230 -6.59 0.22 -1.60
N THR A 231 -6.47 1.33 -2.34
CA THR A 231 -6.26 1.29 -3.79
C THR A 231 -4.86 1.76 -4.16
N HIS A 232 -4.23 1.03 -5.07
CA HIS A 232 -2.92 1.32 -5.63
C HIS A 232 -3.00 1.35 -7.16
N CYS A 233 -2.52 2.43 -7.77
CA CYS A 233 -2.62 2.62 -9.21
C CYS A 233 -1.28 2.48 -9.90
N LEU A 234 -1.29 2.00 -11.15
CA LEU A 234 -0.15 2.10 -12.04
C LEU A 234 0.22 3.57 -12.25
N ARG A 235 1.49 3.83 -12.58
CA ARG A 235 1.99 5.21 -12.79
C ARG A 235 1.24 5.98 -13.89
N THR A 236 0.71 5.24 -14.85
CA THR A 236 -0.13 5.72 -15.96
C THR A 236 -1.51 6.21 -15.51
N GLY A 237 -1.98 5.81 -14.32
CA GLY A 237 -3.27 6.19 -13.74
C GLY A 237 -4.50 5.56 -14.42
N ASP A 238 -4.29 4.78 -15.47
CA ASP A 238 -5.33 4.09 -16.25
C ASP A 238 -5.88 2.86 -15.54
N ARG A 239 -5.04 2.14 -14.78
CA ARG A 239 -5.42 0.96 -14.03
C ARG A 239 -5.00 1.01 -12.57
N CYS A 240 -5.84 0.44 -11.71
CA CYS A 240 -5.55 0.28 -10.29
C CYS A 240 -6.01 -1.07 -9.77
N VAL A 241 -5.41 -1.49 -8.67
CA VAL A 241 -5.87 -2.61 -7.85
C VAL A 241 -6.38 -2.10 -6.51
N THR A 242 -7.56 -2.53 -6.11
CA THR A 242 -8.11 -2.29 -4.78
C THR A 242 -8.04 -3.58 -3.99
N LEU A 243 -7.33 -3.53 -2.87
CA LEU A 243 -7.24 -4.61 -1.90
C LEU A 243 -8.30 -4.36 -0.82
N MET A 244 -9.28 -5.25 -0.72
CA MET A 244 -10.39 -5.17 0.23
C MET A 244 -10.30 -6.31 1.23
N SER A 245 -9.77 -6.05 2.42
CA SER A 245 -9.66 -7.06 3.48
C SER A 245 -10.91 -7.05 4.35
N THR A 246 -11.57 -8.20 4.55
CA THR A 246 -12.66 -8.33 5.52
C THR A 246 -12.16 -7.96 6.92
N ILE A 247 -12.98 -7.26 7.70
CA ILE A 247 -12.56 -6.77 9.03
C ILE A 247 -12.23 -7.90 10.00
N ASP A 248 -12.98 -9.01 9.96
CA ASP A 248 -12.88 -10.06 10.98
C ASP A 248 -11.87 -11.16 10.64
N THR A 249 -11.82 -11.60 9.39
CA THR A 249 -11.01 -12.75 8.96
C THR A 249 -9.79 -12.37 8.13
N ASN A 250 -9.64 -11.09 7.77
CA ASN A 250 -8.64 -10.60 6.82
C ASN A 250 -8.63 -11.34 5.46
N ASN A 251 -9.74 -11.97 5.08
CA ASN A 251 -9.92 -12.51 3.74
C ASN A 251 -9.84 -11.38 2.72
N LEU A 252 -9.14 -11.62 1.62
CA LEU A 252 -8.90 -10.62 0.60
C LEU A 252 -9.94 -10.75 -0.52
N PHE A 253 -10.59 -9.63 -0.80
CA PHE A 253 -11.33 -9.36 -2.02
C PHE A 253 -10.51 -8.38 -2.86
N VAL A 254 -10.40 -8.63 -4.17
CA VAL A 254 -9.58 -7.81 -5.07
C VAL A 254 -10.47 -7.23 -6.17
N MET A 255 -10.46 -5.91 -6.31
CA MET A 255 -11.07 -5.22 -7.43
C MET A 255 -9.99 -4.61 -8.33
N GLN A 256 -10.33 -4.45 -9.60
CA GLN A 256 -9.51 -3.76 -10.58
C GLN A 256 -10.27 -2.53 -11.09
N TYR A 257 -9.61 -1.38 -11.13
CA TYR A 257 -10.10 -0.20 -11.84
C TYR A 257 -9.48 -0.15 -13.23
N GLY A 258 -10.30 0.13 -14.23
CA GLY A 258 -9.92 0.34 -15.63
C GLY A 258 -11.16 0.75 -16.42
N ASP A 259 -11.00 1.47 -17.54
CA ASP A 259 -12.13 1.87 -18.40
C ASP A 259 -13.30 2.53 -17.64
N ARG A 260 -12.96 3.36 -16.65
CA ARG A 260 -13.90 4.08 -15.77
C ARG A 260 -14.87 3.19 -14.99
N ARG A 261 -14.48 1.97 -14.67
CA ARG A 261 -15.25 1.06 -13.81
C ARG A 261 -14.32 0.30 -12.86
N PHE A 262 -14.89 -0.13 -11.75
CA PHE A 262 -14.32 -1.16 -10.90
C PHE A 262 -14.93 -2.50 -11.28
N THR A 263 -14.09 -3.50 -11.47
CA THR A 263 -14.49 -4.88 -11.74
C THR A 263 -13.88 -5.82 -10.72
N ALA A 264 -14.62 -6.83 -10.30
CA ALA A 264 -14.08 -7.92 -9.52
C ALA A 264 -14.52 -9.24 -10.14
N SER A 265 -13.59 -10.19 -10.26
CA SER A 265 -13.91 -11.56 -10.65
C SER A 265 -13.69 -12.45 -9.45
N PHE A 266 -14.63 -13.35 -9.20
CA PHE A 266 -14.54 -14.28 -8.08
C PHE A 266 -14.04 -15.64 -8.58
N PRO A 267 -13.29 -16.37 -7.73
CA PRO A 267 -13.00 -17.77 -7.99
C PRO A 267 -14.28 -18.54 -8.31
N GLU A 268 -14.24 -19.35 -9.36
CA GLU A 268 -15.33 -20.26 -9.60
C GLU A 268 -15.47 -21.23 -8.40
N GLY A 269 -16.70 -21.44 -7.95
CA GLY A 269 -17.04 -22.27 -6.80
C GLY A 269 -18.02 -23.38 -7.13
N ASP A 270 -18.03 -24.44 -6.32
CA ASP A 270 -19.10 -25.43 -6.36
C ASP A 270 -20.25 -24.94 -5.47
N ALA A 271 -21.47 -25.06 -5.98
CA ALA A 271 -22.70 -24.73 -5.27
C ALA A 271 -23.75 -25.83 -5.47
N GLN A 272 -24.86 -25.73 -4.72
CA GLN A 272 -25.98 -26.65 -4.81
C GLN A 272 -27.19 -25.96 -5.44
N CYS A 273 -28.04 -26.75 -6.10
CA CYS A 273 -29.34 -26.29 -6.55
C CYS A 273 -30.19 -25.84 -5.35
N THR A 274 -31.12 -24.91 -5.57
CA THR A 274 -31.96 -24.35 -4.49
C THR A 274 -32.83 -25.40 -3.80
N ASP A 275 -33.20 -26.48 -4.51
CA ASP A 275 -33.92 -27.63 -3.95
C ASP A 275 -33.01 -28.62 -3.19
N GLY A 276 -31.69 -28.35 -3.14
CA GLY A 276 -30.67 -29.19 -2.52
C GLY A 276 -30.31 -30.44 -3.34
N ILE A 277 -30.87 -30.61 -4.53
CA ILE A 277 -30.67 -31.79 -5.38
C ILE A 277 -29.88 -31.40 -6.63
N GLY A 278 -28.66 -31.92 -6.74
CA GLY A 278 -27.77 -31.64 -7.86
C GLY A 278 -26.68 -30.64 -7.49
N LYS A 279 -25.68 -30.57 -8.37
CA LYS A 279 -24.50 -29.72 -8.19
C LYS A 279 -24.38 -28.77 -9.37
N VAL A 280 -23.93 -27.57 -9.05
CA VAL A 280 -23.62 -26.54 -10.05
C VAL A 280 -22.24 -25.96 -9.80
N ARG A 281 -21.64 -25.51 -10.89
CA ARG A 281 -20.44 -24.68 -10.89
C ARG A 281 -20.87 -23.23 -11.05
N GLN A 282 -20.51 -22.39 -10.09
CA GLN A 282 -20.79 -20.96 -10.08
C GLN A 282 -19.55 -20.18 -10.53
N SER A 283 -19.75 -19.20 -11.40
CA SER A 283 -18.81 -18.11 -11.62
C SER A 283 -19.51 -16.79 -11.33
N SER A 284 -18.78 -15.79 -10.86
CA SER A 284 -19.36 -14.46 -10.65
C SER A 284 -18.38 -13.34 -10.96
N ARG A 285 -18.94 -12.20 -11.34
CA ARG A 285 -18.21 -10.95 -11.53
C ARG A 285 -19.05 -9.75 -11.10
N ASP A 286 -18.39 -8.74 -10.58
CA ASP A 286 -19.00 -7.45 -10.28
C ASP A 286 -18.51 -6.40 -11.29
N GLU A 287 -19.42 -5.53 -11.70
CA GLU A 287 -19.13 -4.37 -12.56
C GLU A 287 -19.78 -3.12 -11.95
N LEU A 288 -18.95 -2.19 -11.48
CA LEU A 288 -19.38 -0.95 -10.83
C LEU A 288 -18.78 0.26 -11.56
N PRO A 289 -19.56 1.01 -12.35
CA PRO A 289 -19.06 2.22 -13.00
C PRO A 289 -18.60 3.27 -11.98
N LEU A 290 -17.61 4.08 -12.38
CA LEU A 290 -17.18 5.21 -11.57
C LEU A 290 -18.36 6.19 -11.36
N PRO A 291 -18.58 6.69 -10.13
CA PRO A 291 -19.63 7.66 -9.85
C PRO A 291 -19.44 8.95 -10.65
N GLN A 292 -20.54 9.68 -10.83
CA GLN A 292 -20.47 11.00 -11.44
C GLN A 292 -19.85 12.02 -10.48
N GLY A 293 -18.94 12.84 -11.02
CA GLY A 293 -18.25 13.89 -10.28
C GLY A 293 -16.99 13.38 -9.54
N PRO A 294 -16.02 14.27 -9.28
CA PRO A 294 -14.84 13.92 -8.51
C PRO A 294 -15.20 13.63 -7.05
N GLN A 295 -14.74 12.49 -6.54
CA GLN A 295 -14.87 12.09 -5.14
C GLN A 295 -13.52 11.59 -4.64
N ASN A 296 -13.17 11.91 -3.40
CA ASN A 296 -12.00 11.37 -2.72
C ASN A 296 -12.18 11.49 -1.19
N PRO A 297 -12.48 10.40 -0.46
CA PRO A 297 -12.74 9.05 -0.97
C PRO A 297 -14.09 8.93 -1.71
N ILE A 298 -14.29 7.84 -2.44
CA ILE A 298 -15.57 7.49 -3.05
C ILE A 298 -16.59 7.20 -1.95
N ALA A 299 -17.72 7.90 -1.96
CA ALA A 299 -18.74 7.71 -0.93
C ALA A 299 -19.56 6.43 -1.16
N THR A 300 -19.89 6.16 -2.41
CA THR A 300 -20.71 5.02 -2.82
C THR A 300 -20.29 4.56 -4.21
N LEU A 301 -20.08 3.25 -4.39
CA LEU A 301 -20.12 2.60 -5.70
C LEU A 301 -21.40 1.79 -5.82
N THR A 302 -22.06 1.90 -6.96
CA THR A 302 -23.24 1.09 -7.29
C THR A 302 -23.03 0.45 -8.65
N GLY A 303 -23.43 -0.80 -8.79
CA GLY A 303 -23.31 -1.54 -10.03
C GLY A 303 -24.04 -2.86 -9.97
N LYS A 304 -23.55 -3.83 -10.72
CA LYS A 304 -24.19 -5.14 -10.88
C LYS A 304 -23.22 -6.27 -10.54
N SER A 305 -23.76 -7.33 -9.96
CA SER A 305 -23.11 -8.63 -9.88
C SER A 305 -23.78 -9.56 -10.87
N PHE A 306 -23.00 -10.22 -11.71
CA PHE A 306 -23.46 -11.25 -12.63
C PHE A 306 -22.97 -12.59 -12.12
N GLN A 307 -23.90 -13.53 -11.96
CA GLN A 307 -23.61 -14.88 -11.49
C GLN A 307 -24.12 -15.88 -12.51
N ASP A 308 -23.23 -16.75 -12.97
CA ASP A 308 -23.51 -17.79 -13.95
C ASP A 308 -23.36 -19.15 -13.27
N TYR A 309 -24.41 -19.96 -13.32
CA TYR A 309 -24.46 -21.32 -12.81
C TYR A 309 -24.56 -22.32 -13.96
N THR A 310 -23.69 -23.32 -13.96
CA THR A 310 -23.68 -24.40 -14.96
C THR A 310 -23.75 -25.76 -14.27
N GLY A 311 -24.35 -26.76 -14.91
CA GLY A 311 -24.52 -28.11 -14.34
C GLY A 311 -25.99 -28.52 -14.28
N ASP A 312 -26.39 -29.17 -13.17
CA ASP A 312 -27.70 -29.83 -13.04
C ASP A 312 -28.89 -28.85 -13.06
N CYS A 313 -28.69 -27.62 -12.59
CA CYS A 313 -29.68 -26.55 -12.58
C CYS A 313 -29.08 -25.21 -13.07
N PRO A 314 -28.91 -25.02 -14.39
CA PRO A 314 -28.26 -23.82 -14.91
C PRO A 314 -29.12 -22.58 -14.71
N ALA A 315 -28.47 -21.47 -14.36
CA ALA A 315 -29.12 -20.20 -14.12
C ALA A 315 -28.17 -19.02 -14.39
N GLN A 316 -28.75 -17.88 -14.73
CA GLN A 316 -28.03 -16.60 -14.77
C GLN A 316 -28.75 -15.63 -13.85
N VAL A 317 -28.02 -15.03 -12.93
CA VAL A 317 -28.56 -14.12 -11.92
C VAL A 317 -27.85 -12.78 -12.01
N GLU A 318 -28.64 -11.71 -11.99
CA GLU A 318 -28.15 -10.35 -11.86
C GLU A 318 -28.60 -9.77 -10.52
N LEU A 319 -27.65 -9.25 -9.74
CA LEU A 319 -27.89 -8.60 -8.46
C LEU A 319 -27.48 -7.13 -8.53
N ASP A 320 -28.18 -6.27 -7.80
CA ASP A 320 -27.72 -4.91 -7.52
C ASP A 320 -26.61 -4.96 -6.46
N VAL A 321 -25.49 -4.30 -6.73
CA VAL A 321 -24.36 -4.18 -5.79
C VAL A 321 -24.25 -2.75 -5.32
N ARG A 322 -24.05 -2.59 -4.01
CA ARG A 322 -23.69 -1.31 -3.38
C ARG A 322 -22.47 -1.49 -2.48
N ILE A 323 -21.45 -0.67 -2.70
CA ILE A 323 -20.28 -0.54 -1.82
C ILE A 323 -20.35 0.86 -1.21
N GLN A 324 -20.67 0.95 0.08
CA GLN A 324 -20.93 2.21 0.77
C GLN A 324 -19.84 2.47 1.80
N ARG A 325 -19.19 3.64 1.74
CA ARG A 325 -18.19 4.02 2.75
C ARG A 325 -18.86 4.23 4.11
N THR A 326 -18.24 3.71 5.16
CA THR A 326 -18.69 3.81 6.55
C THR A 326 -17.65 4.44 7.48
N GLY A 327 -16.39 4.58 7.05
CA GLY A 327 -15.35 5.21 7.87
C GLY A 327 -13.97 5.19 7.22
N ASP A 328 -12.97 5.59 8.00
CA ASP A 328 -11.55 5.35 7.73
C ASP A 328 -11.11 4.05 8.42
#